data_AF-A0A4S4F628-F1
#
_entry.id   AF-A0A4S4F628-F1
#
_cell.length_a   1.000
_cell.length_b   1.000
_cell.length_c   1.000
_cell.angle_alpha   90.00
_cell.angle_beta   90.00
_cell.angle_gamma   90.00
#
_symmetry.space_group_name_H-M   'P 1'
#
loop_
_entity.id
_entity.type
_entity.pdbx_description
1 polymer ?
#
loop_
_entity_poly.entity_id
_entity_poly.type
_entity_poly.pdbx_seq_one_letter_code
_entity_poly.pdbx_strand_id
1 'polypeptide(L)'
;MNTFVVRVWLRLTRPRLSADLRYGQRILDRLDRQDADTGETGVLRLMARGAYESIDAQLADVTAGYPSAGLLGRRMILGVEAHTARVLRRLHEQGGVA
;
A
#
# COMPACT_ATOMS: atom_id res chain seq x y z
N MET A 1 2.78 16.04 -6.71
CA MET A 1 2.27 16.15 -5.32
C MET A 1 3.38 15.68 -4.38
N ASN A 2 3.71 16.41 -3.32
CA ASN A 2 4.75 15.98 -2.38
C ASN A 2 4.30 14.72 -1.62
N THR A 3 5.13 13.67 -1.58
CA THR A 3 4.86 12.40 -0.89
C THR A 3 4.56 12.62 0.61
N PHE A 4 5.14 13.65 1.22
CA PHE A 4 4.86 14.02 2.60
C PHE A 4 3.39 14.42 2.81
N VAL A 5 2.83 15.24 1.91
CA VAL A 5 1.42 15.67 1.97
C VAL A 5 0.49 14.47 1.82
N VAL A 6 0.84 13.53 0.94
CA VAL A 6 0.10 12.26 0.76
C VAL A 6 0.06 11.44 2.05
N ARG A 7 1.21 11.28 2.70
CA ARG A 7 1.30 10.53 3.97
C ARG A 7 0.54 11.20 5.10
N VAL A 8 0.63 12.51 5.24
CA VAL A 8 -0.09 13.25 6.30
C VAL A 8 -1.59 13.13 6.09
N TRP A 9 -2.07 13.33 4.88
CA TRP A 9 -3.49 13.16 4.58
C TRP A 9 -3.97 11.74 4.86
N LEU A 10 -3.25 10.71 4.38
CA LEU A 10 -3.59 9.31 4.65
C LEU A 10 -3.68 9.03 6.15
N ARG A 11 -2.75 9.57 6.95
CA ARG A 11 -2.77 9.40 8.40
C ARG A 11 -4.00 10.01 9.05
N LEU A 12 -4.49 11.13 8.53
CA LEU A 12 -5.65 11.86 9.08
C LEU A 12 -6.99 11.30 8.59
N THR A 13 -7.11 10.98 7.30
CA THR A 13 -8.40 10.64 6.68
C THR A 13 -8.60 9.14 6.51
N ARG A 14 -7.52 8.37 6.37
CA ARG A 14 -7.54 6.92 6.12
C ARG A 14 -6.49 6.20 6.98
N PRO A 15 -6.60 6.27 8.32
CA PRO A 15 -5.58 5.77 9.23
C PRO A 15 -5.30 4.27 9.06
N ARG A 16 -6.31 3.48 8.68
CA ARG A 16 -6.16 2.05 8.36
C ARG A 16 -5.27 1.82 7.14
N LEU A 17 -5.54 2.49 6.02
CA LEU A 17 -4.71 2.42 4.81
C LEU A 17 -3.27 2.88 5.09
N SER A 18 -3.10 3.91 5.92
CA SER A 18 -1.78 4.37 6.37
C SER A 18 -1.03 3.33 7.21
N ALA A 19 -1.74 2.58 8.07
CA ALA A 19 -1.15 1.50 8.86
C ALA A 19 -0.76 0.30 7.98
N ASP A 20 -1.64 -0.10 7.06
CA ASP A 20 -1.42 -1.24 6.17
C ASP A 20 -0.27 -0.96 5.20
N LEU A 21 -0.16 0.25 4.65
CA LEU A 21 0.99 0.65 3.84
C LEU A 21 2.31 0.54 4.61
N ARG A 22 2.35 0.98 5.88
CA ARG A 22 3.54 0.84 6.74
C ARG A 22 3.82 -0.60 7.10
N TYR A 23 2.80 -1.44 7.21
CA TYR A 23 2.94 -2.86 7.47
C TYR A 23 3.50 -3.59 6.24
N GLY A 24 2.94 -3.36 5.06
CA GLY A 24 3.44 -3.89 3.79
C GLY A 24 4.90 -3.48 3.53
N GLN A 25 5.25 -2.21 3.78
CA GLN A 25 6.63 -1.74 3.66
C GLN A 25 7.59 -2.52 4.58
N ARG A 26 7.19 -2.80 5.83
CA ARG A 26 8.00 -3.61 6.76
C ARG A 26 8.18 -5.05 6.29
N ILE A 27 7.19 -5.65 5.65
CA ILE A 27 7.31 -6.98 5.04
C ILE A 27 8.31 -6.95 3.89
N LEU A 28 8.20 -5.96 2.99
CA LEU A 28 9.13 -5.79 1.89
C LEU A 28 10.57 -5.58 2.39
N ASP A 29 10.77 -4.75 3.42
CA ASP A 29 12.09 -4.54 4.01
C ASP A 29 12.67 -5.81 4.67
N ARG A 30 11.82 -6.77 5.08
CA ARG A 30 12.28 -8.08 5.59
C ARG A 30 12.62 -9.02 4.44
N LEU A 31 11.80 -9.06 3.40
CA LEU A 31 12.05 -9.87 2.20
C LEU A 31 13.30 -9.41 1.45
N ASP A 32 13.54 -8.10 1.36
CA ASP A 32 14.72 -7.50 0.72
C ASP A 32 16.03 -7.84 1.45
N ARG A 33 15.97 -8.09 2.78
CA ARG A 33 17.18 -8.42 3.56
C ARG A 33 17.69 -9.83 3.30
N GLN A 34 16.91 -10.74 2.71
CA GLN A 34 17.28 -12.13 2.37
C GLN A 34 17.88 -12.98 3.52
N ASP A 35 17.88 -12.49 4.76
CA ASP A 35 18.37 -13.18 5.95
C ASP A 35 17.36 -14.20 6.54
N ALA A 36 16.16 -14.28 5.96
CA ALA A 36 15.09 -15.14 6.42
C ALA A 36 15.25 -16.58 5.90
N ASP A 37 15.12 -17.57 6.78
CA ASP A 37 15.10 -18.98 6.37
C ASP A 37 13.94 -19.25 5.38
N THR A 38 14.02 -20.33 4.62
CA THR A 38 13.07 -20.66 3.53
C THR A 38 11.62 -20.72 4.03
N GLY A 39 11.41 -21.24 5.24
CA GLY A 39 10.09 -21.27 5.88
C GLY A 39 9.57 -19.88 6.28
N GLU A 40 10.43 -19.02 6.84
CA GLU A 40 10.09 -17.64 7.19
C GLU A 40 9.79 -16.80 5.94
N THR A 41 10.56 -17.00 4.87
CA THR A 41 10.31 -16.38 3.56
C THR A 41 8.92 -16.75 3.02
N GLY A 42 8.51 -18.02 3.12
CA GLY A 42 7.17 -18.45 2.72
C GLY A 42 6.05 -17.73 3.47
N VAL A 43 6.19 -17.58 4.79
CA VAL A 43 5.24 -16.83 5.63
C VAL A 43 5.22 -15.35 5.25
N LEU A 44 6.39 -14.73 5.03
CA LEU A 44 6.48 -13.33 4.61
C LEU A 44 5.82 -13.08 3.26
N ARG A 45 5.88 -14.02 2.30
CA ARG A 45 5.17 -13.92 1.02
C ARG A 45 3.66 -14.00 1.19
N LEU A 46 3.16 -14.89 2.04
CA LEU A 46 1.74 -14.95 2.39
C LEU A 46 1.27 -13.66 3.07
N MET A 47 2.07 -13.12 3.99
CA MET A 47 1.80 -11.82 4.62
C MET A 47 1.81 -10.67 3.60
N ALA A 48 2.74 -10.67 2.65
CA ALA A 48 2.81 -9.69 1.57
C ALA A 48 1.54 -9.73 0.71
N ARG A 49 1.05 -10.93 0.38
CA ARG A 49 -0.22 -11.12 -0.33
C ARG A 49 -1.42 -10.61 0.47
N GLY A 50 -1.53 -10.97 1.75
CA GLY A 50 -2.63 -10.47 2.60
C GLY A 50 -2.60 -8.94 2.75
N ALA A 51 -1.40 -8.35 2.85
CA ALA A 51 -1.24 -6.90 2.84
C ALA A 51 -1.64 -6.29 1.50
N TYR A 52 -1.28 -6.92 0.38
CA TYR A 52 -1.72 -6.50 -0.96
C TYR A 52 -3.25 -6.44 -1.05
N GLU A 53 -3.94 -7.53 -0.72
CA GLU A 53 -5.40 -7.65 -0.82
C GLU A 53 -6.11 -6.60 0.06
N SER A 54 -5.62 -6.39 1.29
CA SER A 54 -6.18 -5.37 2.21
C SER A 54 -5.97 -3.93 1.70
N ILE A 55 -4.79 -3.63 1.15
CA ILE A 55 -4.45 -2.30 0.64
C ILE A 55 -5.23 -2.01 -0.65
N ASP A 56 -5.35 -2.99 -1.54
CA ASP A 56 -6.04 -2.87 -2.82
C ASP A 56 -7.53 -2.56 -2.62
N ALA A 57 -8.20 -3.30 -1.73
CA ALA A 57 -9.60 -3.04 -1.38
C ALA A 57 -9.81 -1.62 -0.82
N GLN A 58 -8.92 -1.18 0.08
CA GLN A 58 -9.00 0.18 0.65
C GLN A 58 -8.65 1.27 -0.37
N LEU A 59 -7.79 0.98 -1.35
CA LEU A 59 -7.48 1.91 -2.43
C LEU A 59 -8.70 2.08 -3.34
N ALA A 60 -9.39 0.99 -3.67
CA ALA A 60 -10.61 1.02 -4.46
C ALA A 60 -11.69 1.92 -3.82
N ASP A 61 -11.86 1.83 -2.50
CA ASP A 61 -12.78 2.71 -1.74
C ASP A 61 -12.38 4.19 -1.82
N VAL A 62 -11.09 4.50 -1.85
CA VAL A 62 -10.58 5.87 -1.97
C VAL A 62 -10.81 6.40 -3.38
N THR A 63 -10.51 5.59 -4.41
CA THR A 63 -10.69 5.97 -5.82
C THR A 63 -12.15 6.05 -6.23
N ALA A 64 -13.04 5.28 -5.60
CA ALA A 64 -14.49 5.38 -5.80
C ALA A 64 -15.04 6.77 -5.43
N GLY A 65 -14.37 7.51 -4.54
CA GLY A 65 -14.71 8.90 -4.21
C GLY A 65 -14.28 9.94 -5.25
N TYR A 66 -13.56 9.56 -6.30
CA TYR A 66 -13.04 10.49 -7.31
C TYR A 66 -14.12 11.29 -8.06
N PRO A 67 -15.24 10.71 -8.51
CA PRO A 67 -16.25 11.43 -9.28
C PRO A 67 -16.86 12.59 -8.50
N SER A 68 -17.11 12.40 -7.20
CA SER A 68 -17.74 13.38 -6.29
C SER A 68 -16.74 14.35 -5.64
N ALA A 69 -15.43 14.12 -5.81
CA ALA A 69 -14.42 14.99 -5.24
C ALA A 69 -14.25 16.31 -6.02
N GLY A 70 -14.05 17.42 -5.30
CA GLY A 70 -13.59 18.69 -5.89
C GLY A 70 -12.13 18.62 -6.37
N LEU A 71 -11.63 19.67 -7.01
CA LEU A 71 -10.30 19.71 -7.64
C LEU A 71 -9.17 19.24 -6.71
N LEU A 72 -9.11 19.76 -5.48
CA LEU A 72 -8.09 19.38 -4.50
C LEU A 72 -8.24 17.92 -4.07
N GLY A 73 -9.47 17.45 -3.86
CA GLY A 73 -9.77 16.06 -3.51
C GLY A 73 -9.35 15.09 -4.62
N ARG A 74 -9.61 15.42 -5.89
CA ARG A 74 -9.17 14.63 -7.05
C ARG A 74 -7.67 14.54 -7.15
N ARG A 75 -6.95 15.67 -7.01
CA ARG A 75 -5.48 15.64 -6.97
C ARG A 75 -5.01 14.74 -5.83
N MET A 76 -5.64 14.84 -4.67
CA MET A 76 -5.28 14.05 -3.49
C MET A 76 -5.43 12.55 -3.74
N ILE A 77 -6.56 12.13 -4.30
CA ILE A 77 -6.85 10.74 -4.67
C ILE A 77 -5.79 10.22 -5.64
N LEU A 78 -5.47 10.95 -6.71
CA LEU A 78 -4.41 10.56 -7.65
C LEU A 78 -3.03 10.46 -6.97
N GLY A 79 -2.74 11.35 -6.02
CA GLY A 79 -1.50 11.31 -5.24
C GLY A 79 -1.42 10.07 -4.32
N VAL A 80 -2.55 9.69 -3.71
CA VAL A 80 -2.67 8.47 -2.90
C VAL A 80 -2.49 7.25 -3.78
N GLU A 81 -3.21 7.17 -4.91
CA GLU A 81 -3.11 6.08 -5.86
C GLU A 81 -1.68 5.86 -6.34
N ALA A 82 -0.99 6.91 -6.80
CA ALA A 82 0.40 6.80 -7.23
C ALA A 82 1.38 6.44 -6.09
N HIS A 83 1.06 6.78 -4.84
CA HIS A 83 1.86 6.36 -3.68
C HIS A 83 1.64 4.88 -3.35
N THR A 84 0.38 4.47 -3.27
CA THR A 84 -0.06 3.11 -2.92
C THR A 84 0.32 2.11 -4.00
N ALA A 85 0.16 2.45 -5.28
CA ALA A 85 0.49 1.58 -6.43
C ALA A 85 1.95 1.12 -6.42
N ARG A 86 2.88 1.97 -5.98
CA ARG A 86 4.30 1.59 -5.84
C ARG A 86 4.52 0.51 -4.78
N VAL A 87 3.78 0.56 -3.67
CA VAL A 87 3.86 -0.44 -2.61
C VAL A 87 3.13 -1.72 -3.05
N LEU A 88 1.92 -1.59 -3.62
CA LEU A 88 1.14 -2.72 -4.14
C LEU A 88 1.92 -3.52 -5.18
N ARG A 89 2.55 -2.86 -6.15
CA ARG A 89 3.37 -3.54 -7.17
C ARG A 89 4.46 -4.40 -6.54
N ARG A 90 5.21 -3.86 -5.57
CA ARG A 90 6.26 -4.61 -4.88
C ARG A 90 5.69 -5.76 -4.06
N LEU A 91 4.56 -5.57 -3.37
CA LEU A 91 3.89 -6.63 -2.61
C LEU A 91 3.39 -7.75 -3.53
N HIS A 92 2.90 -7.41 -4.72
CA HIS A 92 2.47 -8.37 -5.72
C HIS A 92 3.64 -9.19 -6.27
N GLU A 93 4.71 -8.52 -6.69
CA GLU A 93 5.95 -9.14 -7.19
C GLU A 93 6.56 -10.10 -6.15
N GLN A 94 6.57 -9.69 -4.88
CA GLN A 94 7.15 -10.50 -3.79
C GLN A 94 6.19 -11.57 -3.25
N GLY A 95 4.88 -11.32 -3.30
CA GLY A 95 3.83 -12.23 -2.83
C GLY A 95 3.56 -13.42 -3.76
N GLY A 96 4.16 -13.45 -4.96
CA GLY A 96 4.12 -14.59 -5.87
C GLY A 96 2.80 -14.76 -6.62
N VAL A 97 2.10 -13.66 -6.91
CA VAL A 97 0.97 -13.68 -7.85
C VAL A 97 1.57 -13.49 -9.25
N ALA A 98 1.75 -14.59 -9.98
CA ALA A 98 2.07 -14.61 -11.40
C ALA A 98 0.83 -14.99 -12.19
#